data_AF-A0A931TFS8-F1
#
_entry.id   AF-A0A931TFS8-F1
#
_cell.length_a   1.000
_cell.length_b   1.000
_cell.length_c   1.000
_cell.angle_alpha   90.00
_cell.angle_beta   90.00
_cell.angle_gamma   90.00
#
_symmetry.space_group_name_H-M   'P 1'
#
loop_
_entity.id
_entity.type
_entity.pdbx_description
1 polymer ?
#
loop_
_entity_poly.entity_id
_entity_poly.type
_entity_poly.pdbx_seq_one_letter_code
_entity_poly.pdbx_strand_id
1 'polypeptide(L)'
;MGGQAEALMGSPRVTYDVDLCYRRTPENLERLASVLGTLRLSLRGAPPELKFHIDARALALGQNYSFEVDGEFALDLLAYLEPIGVFEDLLPRTETMDVGGRPVPVIGLGDLIRIKQYLRRPKDRASLVQLEAIFTDHGRARHEDSRRRSCTARSGGGTRS
;
A
#
# COMPACT_ATOMS: atom_id res chain seq x y z
N MET A 1 -1.58 -1.59 0.02
CA MET A 1 -0.56 -1.50 1.08
C MET A 1 -0.19 -2.90 1.55
N GLY A 2 0.54 -3.03 2.66
CA GLY A 2 0.65 -4.29 3.41
C GLY A 2 1.19 -5.47 2.61
N GLY A 3 0.56 -6.64 2.76
CA GLY A 3 1.03 -7.87 2.14
C GLY A 3 1.00 -7.82 0.61
N GLN A 4 -0.08 -7.26 0.03
CA GLN A 4 -0.22 -7.16 -1.42
C GLN A 4 0.84 -6.26 -2.04
N ALA A 5 1.22 -5.18 -1.37
CA ALA A 5 2.32 -4.32 -1.82
C ALA A 5 3.65 -5.08 -1.85
N GLU A 6 3.93 -5.87 -0.81
CA GLU A 6 5.12 -6.73 -0.74
C GLU A 6 5.16 -7.77 -1.88
N ALA A 7 4.02 -8.40 -2.20
CA ALA A 7 3.91 -9.35 -3.31
C ALA A 7 4.15 -8.67 -4.68
N LEU A 8 3.54 -7.50 -4.91
CA LEU A 8 3.75 -6.71 -6.13
C LEU A 8 5.22 -6.30 -6.32
N MET A 9 5.96 -6.10 -5.22
CA MET A 9 7.40 -5.79 -5.24
C MET A 9 8.30 -7.01 -5.45
N GLY A 10 7.73 -8.21 -5.60
CA GLY A 10 8.47 -9.45 -5.90
C GLY A 10 8.76 -10.35 -4.70
N SER A 11 8.18 -10.09 -3.53
CA SER A 11 8.28 -11.02 -2.39
C SER A 11 7.49 -12.31 -2.69
N PRO A 12 8.00 -13.50 -2.32
CA PRO A 12 7.30 -14.77 -2.49
C PRO A 12 6.13 -14.96 -1.50
N ARG A 13 5.89 -13.99 -0.61
CA ARG A 13 4.85 -14.08 0.42
C ARG A 13 3.46 -14.09 -0.21
N VAL A 14 2.74 -15.19 0.02
CA VAL A 14 1.32 -15.29 -0.32
C VAL A 14 0.48 -14.54 0.72
N THR A 15 -0.47 -13.75 0.24
CA THR A 15 -1.39 -12.97 1.06
C THR A 15 -2.66 -12.72 0.25
N TYR A 16 -3.81 -12.69 0.94
CA TYR A 16 -5.11 -12.48 0.31
C TYR A 16 -5.84 -11.27 0.91
N ASP A 17 -5.33 -10.74 2.04
CA ASP A 17 -5.83 -9.54 2.68
C ASP A 17 -5.52 -8.30 1.82
N VAL A 18 -6.49 -7.39 1.71
CA VAL A 18 -6.35 -6.10 1.03
C VAL A 18 -6.30 -4.97 2.06
N ASP A 19 -5.15 -4.31 2.15
CA ASP A 19 -4.95 -3.12 2.99
C ASP A 19 -5.03 -1.83 2.16
N LEU A 20 -6.00 -0.96 2.47
CA LEU A 20 -6.19 0.34 1.81
C LEU A 20 -6.00 1.49 2.80
N CYS A 21 -5.08 2.39 2.50
CA CYS A 21 -5.04 3.72 3.11
C CYS A 21 -5.88 4.67 2.26
N TYR A 22 -6.73 5.48 2.89
CA TYR A 22 -7.69 6.32 2.18
C TYR A 22 -7.60 7.78 2.65
N ARG A 23 -7.76 8.70 1.68
CA ARG A 23 -7.89 10.13 1.96
C ARG A 23 -9.19 10.41 2.71
N ARG A 24 -9.14 11.27 3.72
CA ARG A 24 -10.29 11.55 4.61
C ARG A 24 -10.99 12.87 4.36
N THR A 25 -11.02 13.34 3.11
CA THR A 25 -11.87 14.48 2.75
C THR A 25 -13.34 14.06 2.74
N PRO A 26 -14.28 14.94 3.11
CA PRO A 26 -15.71 14.59 3.15
C PRO A 26 -16.21 13.93 1.87
N GLU A 27 -15.82 14.46 0.70
CA GLU A 27 -16.24 13.96 -0.61
C GLU A 27 -15.70 12.54 -0.88
N ASN A 28 -14.48 12.25 -0.41
CA ASN A 28 -13.92 10.91 -0.59
C ASN A 28 -14.58 9.90 0.35
N LEU A 29 -14.95 10.31 1.56
CA LEU A 29 -15.66 9.44 2.50
C LEU A 29 -17.05 9.07 2.00
N GLU A 30 -17.77 10.01 1.38
CA GLU A 30 -19.06 9.72 0.72
C GLU A 30 -18.89 8.72 -0.43
N ARG A 31 -17.91 8.94 -1.31
CA ARG A 31 -17.63 8.02 -2.43
C ARG A 31 -17.21 6.64 -1.93
N LEU A 32 -16.37 6.58 -0.90
CA LEU A 32 -15.93 5.33 -0.30
C LEU A 32 -17.10 4.60 0.35
N ALA A 33 -17.92 5.29 1.14
CA ALA A 33 -19.13 4.71 1.74
C ALA A 33 -20.09 4.16 0.67
N SER A 34 -20.29 4.89 -0.43
CA SER A 34 -21.14 4.44 -1.55
C SER A 34 -20.62 3.14 -2.15
N VAL A 35 -19.30 3.01 -2.39
CA VAL A 35 -18.71 1.77 -2.92
C VAL A 35 -18.80 0.63 -1.91
N LEU A 36 -18.42 0.88 -0.65
CA LEU A 36 -18.49 -0.10 0.43
C LEU A 36 -19.93 -0.61 0.65
N GLY A 37 -20.93 0.24 0.47
CA GLY A 37 -22.35 -0.14 0.57
C GLY A 37 -22.82 -1.10 -0.54
N THR A 38 -22.05 -1.26 -1.62
CA THR A 38 -22.34 -2.27 -2.65
C THR A 38 -21.75 -3.65 -2.33
N LEU A 39 -20.88 -3.73 -1.32
CA LEU A 39 -20.24 -4.95 -0.85
C LEU A 39 -21.01 -5.56 0.32
N ARG A 40 -20.96 -6.88 0.46
CA ARG A 40 -21.46 -7.58 1.64
C ARG A 40 -20.38 -7.58 2.71
N LEU A 41 -20.35 -6.53 3.53
CA LEU A 41 -19.35 -6.35 4.58
C LEU A 41 -19.84 -6.85 5.93
N SER A 42 -18.96 -7.54 6.66
CA SER A 42 -19.08 -7.79 8.09
C SER A 42 -17.82 -7.29 8.81
N LEU A 43 -17.96 -6.85 10.07
CA LEU A 43 -16.81 -6.49 10.90
C LEU A 43 -16.12 -7.76 11.41
N ARG A 44 -14.82 -7.85 11.21
CA ARG A 44 -14.04 -8.99 11.69
C ARG A 44 -13.96 -8.96 13.22
N GLY A 45 -14.30 -10.08 13.86
CA GLY A 45 -14.32 -10.20 15.32
C GLY A 45 -15.55 -9.58 15.99
N ALA A 46 -16.52 -9.06 15.23
CA ALA A 46 -17.82 -8.67 15.74
C ALA A 46 -18.79 -9.87 15.77
N PRO A 47 -19.86 -9.82 16.60
CA PRO A 47 -20.90 -10.84 16.56
C PRO A 47 -21.56 -10.95 15.18
N PRO A 48 -21.87 -12.16 14.68
CA PRO A 48 -22.47 -12.36 13.34
C PRO A 48 -23.79 -11.62 13.12
N GLU A 49 -24.55 -11.40 14.19
CA GLU A 49 -25.85 -10.71 14.19
C GLU A 49 -25.73 -9.18 14.17
N LEU A 50 -24.52 -8.62 14.30
CA LEU A 50 -24.32 -7.18 14.27
C LEU A 50 -24.61 -6.64 12.85
N LYS A 51 -25.72 -5.92 12.73
CA LYS A 51 -26.02 -5.12 11.53
C LYS A 51 -25.13 -3.89 11.51
N PHE A 52 -23.92 -4.04 10.97
CA PHE A 52 -22.99 -2.94 10.80
C PHE A 52 -23.24 -2.25 9.45
N HIS A 53 -23.53 -0.95 9.51
CA HIS A 53 -23.63 -0.10 8.32
C HIS A 53 -22.46 0.89 8.34
N ILE A 54 -21.62 0.84 7.30
CA ILE A 54 -20.52 1.78 7.13
C ILE A 54 -20.97 2.95 6.25
N ASP A 55 -21.17 4.11 6.87
CA ASP A 55 -21.46 5.35 6.16
C ASP A 55 -20.28 6.35 6.26
N ALA A 56 -20.39 7.49 5.59
CA ALA A 56 -19.35 8.51 5.61
C ALA A 56 -19.08 9.05 7.02
N ARG A 57 -20.11 9.12 7.88
CA ARG A 57 -19.97 9.57 9.28
C ARG A 57 -19.20 8.56 10.11
N ALA A 58 -19.48 7.27 9.96
CA ALA A 58 -18.73 6.20 10.59
C ALA A 58 -17.27 6.27 10.14
N LEU A 59 -17.00 6.33 8.82
CA LEU A 59 -15.64 6.47 8.30
C LEU A 59 -14.91 7.72 8.81
N ALA A 60 -15.64 8.82 9.06
CA ALA A 60 -15.10 10.05 9.62
C ALA A 60 -14.78 9.96 11.12
N LEU A 61 -15.48 9.10 11.88
CA LEU A 61 -15.27 8.92 13.32
C LEU A 61 -14.28 7.79 13.64
N GLY A 62 -14.29 6.73 12.82
CA GLY A 62 -13.37 5.61 12.95
C GLY A 62 -11.96 5.96 12.48
N GLN A 63 -10.98 5.21 12.98
CA GLN A 63 -9.60 5.27 12.50
C GLN A 63 -9.34 4.10 11.55
N ASN A 64 -9.55 2.88 12.01
CA ASN A 64 -9.29 1.69 11.19
C ASN A 64 -10.48 0.74 11.26
N TYR A 65 -10.78 0.09 10.15
CA TYR A 65 -11.82 -0.93 10.05
C TYR A 65 -11.26 -2.19 9.43
N SER A 66 -11.50 -3.32 10.09
CA SER A 66 -11.19 -4.64 9.57
C SER A 66 -12.48 -5.35 9.20
N PHE A 67 -12.67 -5.54 7.90
CA PHE A 67 -13.84 -6.17 7.32
C PHE A 67 -13.52 -7.57 6.81
N GLU A 68 -14.59 -8.35 6.67
CA GLU A 68 -14.68 -9.46 5.72
C GLU A 68 -15.69 -9.08 4.64
N VAL A 69 -15.35 -9.37 3.39
CA VAL A 69 -16.18 -9.17 2.20
C VAL A 69 -16.68 -10.53 1.76
N ASP A 70 -18.01 -10.68 1.66
CA ASP A 70 -18.70 -11.92 1.30
C ASP A 70 -18.38 -13.12 2.22
N GLY A 71 -17.77 -12.88 3.38
CA GLY A 71 -17.30 -13.92 4.30
C GLY A 71 -16.02 -14.65 3.85
N GLU A 72 -15.35 -14.16 2.80
CA GLU A 72 -14.19 -14.83 2.20
C GLU A 72 -12.95 -13.93 2.17
N PHE A 73 -13.10 -12.64 1.88
CA PHE A 73 -11.97 -11.75 1.61
C PHE A 73 -11.77 -10.72 2.73
N ALA A 74 -10.55 -10.64 3.23
CA ALA A 74 -10.15 -9.67 4.23
C ALA A 74 -9.90 -8.29 3.60
N LEU A 75 -10.58 -7.26 4.12
CA LEU A 75 -10.38 -5.86 3.72
C LEU A 75 -10.10 -5.00 4.95
N ASP A 76 -8.95 -4.35 4.98
CA ASP A 76 -8.55 -3.42 6.04
C ASP A 76 -8.52 -1.98 5.50
N LEU A 77 -9.32 -1.10 6.09
CA LEU A 77 -9.29 0.34 5.83
C LEU A 77 -8.48 1.05 6.91
N LEU A 78 -7.47 1.80 6.49
CA LEU A 78 -6.48 2.41 7.37
C LEU A 78 -6.48 3.93 7.20
N ALA A 79 -6.94 4.67 8.21
CA ALA A 79 -6.87 6.13 8.19
C ALA A 79 -5.48 6.67 8.52
N TYR A 80 -4.76 5.94 9.37
CA TYR A 80 -3.50 6.38 9.95
C TYR A 80 -2.55 5.19 10.05
N LEU A 81 -1.32 5.42 9.64
CA LEU A 81 -0.27 4.42 9.53
C LEU A 81 0.92 4.86 10.38
N GLU A 82 1.12 4.26 11.53
CA GLU A 82 2.32 4.51 12.33
C GLU A 82 3.52 3.75 11.73
N PRO A 83 4.69 4.37 11.51
CA PRO A 83 5.14 5.70 11.96
C PRO A 83 5.14 6.78 10.85
N ILE A 84 4.26 6.65 9.86
CA ILE A 84 4.22 7.52 8.67
C ILE A 84 3.27 8.70 8.88
N GLY A 85 2.01 8.43 9.24
CA GLY A 85 0.97 9.44 9.36
C GLY A 85 -0.28 9.11 8.56
N VAL A 86 -0.88 10.13 7.94
CA VAL A 86 -2.11 10.02 7.15
C VAL A 86 -1.82 9.75 5.67
N PHE A 87 -2.87 9.59 4.87
CA PHE A 87 -2.77 9.34 3.43
C PHE A 87 -1.87 10.37 2.70
N GLU A 88 -1.99 11.65 3.05
CA GLU A 88 -1.22 12.74 2.47
C GLU A 88 0.30 12.59 2.69
N ASP A 89 0.70 12.06 3.85
CA ASP A 89 2.12 11.86 4.20
C ASP A 89 2.73 10.70 3.40
N LEU A 90 1.90 9.75 2.96
CA LEU A 90 2.28 8.60 2.18
C LEU A 90 2.43 8.93 0.68
N LEU A 91 1.54 9.76 0.16
CA LEU A 91 1.37 10.01 -1.28
C LEU A 91 2.69 10.33 -2.02
N PRO A 92 3.61 11.19 -1.51
CA PRO A 92 4.84 11.56 -2.21
C PRO A 92 5.81 10.40 -2.45
N ARG A 93 5.68 9.30 -1.68
CA ARG A 93 6.56 8.13 -1.75
C ARG A 93 5.85 6.89 -2.31
N THR A 94 4.64 7.05 -2.85
CA THR A 94 3.95 5.97 -3.54
C THR A 94 4.59 5.67 -4.89
N GLU A 95 4.54 4.41 -5.31
CA GLU A 95 4.96 3.94 -6.62
C GLU A 95 3.73 3.46 -7.39
N THR A 96 3.64 3.78 -8.67
CA THR A 96 2.53 3.30 -9.52
C THR A 96 2.89 1.92 -10.06
N MET A 97 2.02 0.93 -9.84
CA MET A 97 2.19 -0.44 -10.30
C MET A 97 0.99 -0.88 -11.13
N ASP A 98 1.19 -1.77 -12.09
CA ASP A 98 0.10 -2.36 -12.87
C ASP A 98 -0.53 -3.53 -12.09
N VAL A 99 -1.84 -3.44 -11.86
CA VAL A 99 -2.64 -4.50 -11.26
C VAL A 99 -3.79 -4.83 -12.20
N GLY A 100 -3.64 -5.92 -12.96
CA GLY A 100 -4.65 -6.35 -13.92
C GLY A 100 -4.90 -5.34 -15.04
N GLY A 101 -3.84 -4.70 -15.56
CA GLY A 101 -3.93 -3.69 -16.61
C GLY A 101 -4.34 -2.31 -16.12
N ARG A 102 -4.38 -2.07 -14.80
CA ARG A 102 -4.74 -0.79 -14.21
C ARG A 102 -3.58 -0.22 -13.41
N PRO A 103 -3.20 1.06 -13.63
CA PRO A 103 -2.22 1.71 -12.79
C PRO A 103 -2.81 1.98 -11.40
N VAL A 104 -2.17 1.47 -10.36
CA VAL A 104 -2.60 1.60 -8.96
C VAL A 104 -1.44 2.18 -8.14
N PRO A 105 -1.69 3.20 -7.28
CA PRO A 105 -0.70 3.68 -6.33
C PRO A 105 -0.47 2.65 -5.22
N VAL A 106 0.77 2.26 -5.02
CA VAL A 106 1.24 1.33 -3.99
C VAL A 106 2.21 2.09 -3.08
N ILE A 107 2.20 1.81 -1.77
CA ILE A 107 3.21 2.35 -0.84
C ILE A 107 4.61 2.07 -1.35
N GLY A 108 5.51 3.05 -1.24
CA GLY A 108 6.92 2.85 -1.54
C GLY A 108 7.56 1.85 -0.58
N LEU A 109 8.49 1.06 -1.12
CA LEU A 109 9.18 0.00 -0.39
C LEU A 109 9.81 0.48 0.94
N GLY A 110 10.41 1.68 0.94
CA GLY A 110 11.01 2.25 2.15
C GLY A 110 10.01 2.51 3.28
N ASP A 111 8.84 3.05 2.98
CA ASP A 111 7.80 3.29 4.00
C ASP A 111 7.18 1.96 4.46
N LEU A 112 7.05 0.97 3.57
CA LEU A 112 6.55 -0.36 3.93
C LEU A 112 7.49 -1.05 4.94
N ILE A 113 8.80 -0.96 4.72
CA ILE A 113 9.81 -1.44 5.66
C ILE A 113 9.69 -0.72 7.01
N ARG A 114 9.59 0.61 7.01
CA ARG A 114 9.43 1.41 8.24
C ARG A 114 8.22 0.98 9.07
N ILE A 115 7.07 0.80 8.43
CA ILE A 115 5.84 0.34 9.09
C ILE A 115 6.04 -1.06 9.70
N LYS A 116 6.60 -2.01 8.95
CA LYS A 116 6.83 -3.38 9.44
C LYS A 116 7.85 -3.43 10.59
N GLN A 117 8.89 -2.60 10.55
CA GLN A 117 9.88 -2.45 11.63
C GLN A 117 9.27 -1.84 12.89
N TYR A 118 8.29 -0.96 12.75
CA TYR A 118 7.55 -0.37 13.87
C TYR A 118 6.58 -1.37 14.50
N LEU A 119 5.76 -2.05 13.69
CA LEU A 119 4.72 -2.97 14.16
C LEU A 119 5.28 -4.24 14.82
N ARG A 120 6.44 -4.73 14.36
CA ARG A 120 7.18 -5.88 14.93
C ARG A 120 6.33 -7.14 15.17
N ARG A 121 5.31 -7.38 14.35
CA ARG A 121 4.50 -8.60 14.48
C ARG A 121 5.34 -9.82 14.12
N PRO A 122 5.07 -11.02 14.66
CA PRO A 122 5.84 -12.21 14.32
C PRO A 122 5.96 -12.46 12.80
N LYS A 123 4.87 -12.20 12.04
CA LYS A 123 4.84 -12.32 10.57
C LYS A 123 5.68 -11.27 9.84
N ASP A 124 5.95 -10.12 10.46
CA ASP A 124 6.72 -9.04 9.84
C ASP A 124 8.22 -9.33 9.85
N ARG A 125 8.74 -10.12 10.80
CA ARG A 125 10.18 -10.45 10.85
C ARG A 125 10.68 -11.14 9.59
N ALA A 126 9.96 -12.17 9.13
CA ALA A 126 10.31 -12.87 7.88
C ALA A 126 10.12 -11.97 6.66
N SER A 127 9.07 -11.14 6.66
CA SER A 127 8.79 -10.18 5.58
C SER A 127 9.92 -9.13 5.46
N LEU A 128 10.44 -8.64 6.58
CA LEU A 128 11.47 -7.60 6.60
C LEU A 128 12.77 -8.04 5.92
N VAL A 129 13.23 -9.28 6.19
CA VAL A 129 14.44 -9.82 5.54
C VAL A 129 14.30 -9.82 4.02
N GLN A 130 13.12 -10.19 3.50
CA GLN A 130 12.85 -10.20 2.06
C GLN A 130 12.80 -8.78 1.49
N LEU A 131 12.08 -7.87 2.16
CA LEU A 131 11.94 -6.48 1.71
C LEU A 131 13.27 -5.73 1.71
N GLU A 132 14.16 -5.98 2.67
CA GLU A 132 15.51 -5.40 2.73
C GLU A 132 16.40 -5.89 1.58
N ALA A 133 16.29 -7.17 1.20
CA ALA A 133 16.96 -7.71 0.02
C ALA A 133 16.45 -7.06 -1.27
N ILE A 134 15.13 -6.99 -1.43
CA ILE A 134 14.48 -6.31 -2.57
C ILE A 134 14.92 -4.84 -2.65
N PHE A 135 14.97 -4.14 -1.52
CA PHE A 135 15.38 -2.72 -1.48
C PHE A 135 16.82 -2.53 -1.94
N THR A 136 17.72 -3.42 -1.51
CA THR A 136 19.12 -3.41 -1.92
C THR A 136 19.27 -3.60 -3.43
N ASP A 137 18.53 -4.56 -4.00
CA ASP A 137 18.58 -4.85 -5.44
C ASP A 137 18.00 -3.69 -6.27
N HIS A 138 16.89 -3.09 -5.83
CA HIS A 138 16.35 -1.88 -6.47
C HIS A 138 17.33 -0.70 -6.42
N GLY A 139 18.05 -0.53 -5.31
CA GLY A 139 19.09 0.49 -5.18
C GLY A 139 20.23 0.28 -6.17
N ARG A 140 20.69 -0.97 -6.34
CA ARG A 140 21.72 -1.34 -7.32
C ARG A 140 21.26 -1.07 -8.75
N ALA A 141 20.05 -1.50 -9.12
CA ALA A 141 19.49 -1.31 -10.45
C ALA A 141 19.34 0.19 -10.81
N ARG A 142 18.85 1.02 -9.89
CA ARG A 142 18.72 2.48 -10.10
C ARG A 142 20.08 3.15 -10.28
N HIS A 143 21.10 2.69 -9.57
CA HIS A 143 22.46 3.23 -9.68
C HIS A 143 23.17 2.80 -10.98
N GLU A 144 22.90 1.58 -11.46
CA GLU A 144 23.38 1.13 -12.77
C GLU A 144 22.72 1.88 -13.93
N ASP A 145 21.41 2.12 -13.86
CA ASP A 145 20.69 2.88 -14.91
C ASP A 145 21.13 4.35 -14.95
N SER A 146 21.35 4.98 -13.78
CA SER A 146 21.86 6.36 -13.73
C SER A 146 23.29 6.47 -14.29
N ARG A 147 24.16 5.49 -14.00
CA ARG A 147 25.51 5.40 -14.60
C ARG A 147 25.44 5.22 -16.11
N ARG A 148 24.59 4.32 -16.61
CA ARG A 148 24.39 4.12 -18.05
C ARG A 148 23.94 5.41 -18.74
N ARG A 149 22.89 6.08 -18.23
CA ARG A 149 22.40 7.36 -18.76
C ARG A 149 23.45 8.46 -18.77
N SER A 150 24.29 8.54 -17.74
CA SER A 150 25.39 9.52 -17.68
C SER A 150 26.50 9.26 -18.71
N CYS A 151 26.77 7.98 -19.02
CA CYS A 151 27.75 7.58 -20.02
C CYS A 151 27.27 7.91 -21.45
N THR A 152 26.01 7.60 -21.78
CA THR A 152 25.42 7.94 -23.08
C THR A 152 25.33 9.46 -23.32
N ALA A 153 25.08 10.25 -22.27
CA ALA A 153 25.07 11.71 -22.37
C ALA A 153 26.47 12.30 -22.65
N ARG A 154 27.55 11.67 -22.15
CA ARG A 154 28.93 12.10 -22.39
C ARG A 154 29.47 11.72 -23.78
N SER A 155 29.03 10.61 -24.37
CA SER A 155 29.47 10.16 -25.70
C SER A 155 28.80 10.90 -26.87
N GLY A 156 27.73 11.66 -26.64
CA GLY A 156 27.01 12.40 -27.69
C GLY A 156 27.50 13.85 -27.95
N GLY A 157 28.50 14.34 -27.20
CA GLY A 157 28.97 15.72 -27.27
C GLY A 157 30.08 16.02 -28.30
N GLY A 158 30.40 15.08 -29.19
CA GLY A 158 31.58 15.16 -30.05
C GLY A 158 31.28 15.26 -31.55
N THR A 159 30.71 16.38 -32.01
CA THR A 159 30.93 16.87 -33.39
C THR A 159 30.66 18.37 -33.47
N ARG A 160 31.71 19.16 -33.72
CA ARG A 160 31.83 20.20 -34.76
C ARG A 160 33.04 21.08 -34.50
N SER A 161 34.08 20.91 -35.29
CA SER A 161 34.80 21.96 -36.02
C SER A 161 35.61 21.29 -37.12
#